data_AF-A0A1M7Q1D4-F1
#
_entry.id   AF-A0A1M7Q1D4-F1
#
_cell.length_a   1.000
_cell.length_b   1.000
_cell.length_c   1.000
_cell.angle_alpha   90.00
_cell.angle_beta   90.00
_cell.angle_gamma   90.00
#
_symmetry.space_group_name_H-M   'P 1'
#
loop_
_entity.id
_entity.type
_entity.pdbx_description
1 polymer ?
#
loop_
_entity_poly.entity_id
_entity_poly.type
_entity_poly.pdbx_seq_one_letter_code
_entity_poly.pdbx_strand_id
1 'polypeptide(L)'
;MNNMEEMARLHSAGATVRHTSPFTMLPSHKNEHQLSAEFYNIWVVPYYMGIGKYGDTTWITSIQEHKNDITEEICLQLLGDFNWRTRLVGSYFAAVKGYNQLIDIIGTHLLKSEVCYVGHIYALTLAFFNTEKSIQYLDRYLAYYLTKPELYFDQKDVMEALLFLDKQNGTPNSAKHEDSWKKFQDGRNKQDKNYLEGLTNMLKNFVGEKTIAEHLTSEEKNNIRETLNTAYYDDHIKILQTLSNVD
;
A
#
# COMPACT_ATOMS: atom_id res chain seq x y z
N MET A 1 -21.61 -5.28 -21.21
CA MET A 1 -21.39 -4.34 -20.09
C MET A 1 -21.22 -2.95 -20.64
N ASN A 2 -21.99 -1.99 -20.16
CA ASN A 2 -21.86 -0.59 -20.57
C ASN A 2 -20.49 -0.06 -20.08
N ASN A 3 -19.77 0.71 -20.89
CA ASN A 3 -18.44 1.24 -20.55
C ASN A 3 -18.46 2.01 -19.20
N MET A 4 -19.59 2.67 -18.91
CA MET A 4 -19.79 3.40 -17.65
C MET A 4 -19.93 2.49 -16.42
N GLU A 5 -20.58 1.34 -16.54
CA GLU A 5 -20.74 0.38 -15.43
C GLU A 5 -19.39 -0.24 -15.06
N GLU A 6 -18.59 -0.59 -16.06
CA GLU A 6 -17.25 -1.14 -15.83
C GLU A 6 -16.32 -0.09 -15.22
N MET A 7 -16.36 1.16 -15.69
CA MET A 7 -15.62 2.27 -15.08
C MET A 7 -16.01 2.48 -13.61
N ALA A 8 -17.31 2.48 -13.30
CA ALA A 8 -17.80 2.61 -11.92
C ALA A 8 -17.36 1.44 -11.04
N ARG A 9 -17.43 0.20 -11.56
CA ARG A 9 -16.98 -1.00 -10.87
C ARG A 9 -15.49 -0.93 -10.53
N LEU A 10 -14.67 -0.55 -11.50
CA LEU A 10 -13.22 -0.42 -11.34
C LEU A 10 -12.85 0.70 -10.36
N HIS A 11 -13.54 1.83 -10.43
CA HIS A 11 -13.35 2.93 -9.47
C HIS A 11 -13.68 2.49 -8.04
N SER A 12 -14.82 1.82 -7.84
CA SER A 12 -15.26 1.32 -6.52
C SER A 12 -14.27 0.30 -5.93
N ALA A 13 -13.70 -0.55 -6.79
CA ALA A 13 -12.65 -1.50 -6.47
C ALA A 13 -11.28 -0.86 -6.12
N GLY A 14 -11.12 0.45 -6.33
CA GLY A 14 -9.87 1.19 -6.11
C GLY A 14 -8.90 1.12 -7.28
N ALA A 15 -9.34 0.61 -8.42
CA ALA A 15 -8.53 0.49 -9.63
C ALA A 15 -8.64 1.78 -10.45
N THR A 16 -8.24 2.91 -9.86
CA THR A 16 -8.39 4.25 -10.44
C THR A 16 -7.24 4.66 -11.36
N VAL A 17 -6.06 4.05 -11.18
CA VAL A 17 -4.90 4.22 -12.06
C VAL A 17 -4.75 2.96 -12.91
N ARG A 18 -4.44 3.15 -14.20
CA ARG A 18 -4.11 2.08 -15.14
C ARG A 18 -2.74 2.36 -15.72
N HIS A 19 -1.75 1.56 -15.34
CA HIS A 19 -0.42 1.61 -15.93
C HIS A 19 -0.06 0.25 -16.50
N THR A 20 0.75 0.26 -17.57
CA THR A 20 1.39 -0.96 -18.04
C THR A 20 2.70 -1.12 -17.28
N SER A 21 2.94 -2.30 -16.73
CA SER A 21 4.20 -2.62 -16.05
C SER A 21 4.75 -3.94 -16.57
N PRO A 22 6.05 -4.22 -16.35
CA PRO A 22 6.62 -5.54 -16.61
C PRO A 22 5.90 -6.68 -15.85
N PHE A 23 5.13 -6.33 -14.82
CA PHE A 23 4.42 -7.26 -13.95
C PHE A 23 3.01 -7.59 -14.43
N THR A 24 2.51 -6.96 -15.50
CA THR A 24 1.15 -7.18 -16.01
C THR A 24 0.86 -8.66 -16.28
N MET A 25 1.85 -9.40 -16.81
CA MET A 25 1.71 -10.82 -17.15
C MET A 25 1.88 -11.79 -15.96
N LEU A 26 2.21 -11.30 -14.76
CA LEU A 26 2.31 -12.18 -13.59
C LEU A 26 0.92 -12.75 -13.26
N PRO A 27 0.83 -14.08 -13.00
CA PRO A 27 -0.43 -14.72 -12.65
C PRO A 27 -0.91 -14.17 -11.31
N SER A 28 -2.14 -13.66 -11.28
CA SER A 28 -2.77 -13.22 -10.03
C SER A 28 -3.73 -14.29 -9.55
N HIS A 29 -3.69 -14.55 -8.24
CA HIS A 29 -4.79 -15.25 -7.59
C HIS A 29 -6.08 -14.46 -7.79
N LYS A 30 -7.15 -15.15 -8.16
CA LYS A 30 -8.47 -14.58 -8.42
C LYS A 30 -9.53 -15.59 -8.01
N ASN A 31 -10.60 -15.10 -7.41
CA ASN A 31 -11.75 -15.95 -7.13
C ASN A 31 -12.47 -16.32 -8.42
N GLU A 32 -13.02 -17.53 -8.47
CA GLU A 32 -13.92 -17.96 -9.55
C GLU A 32 -15.33 -17.38 -9.39
N HIS A 33 -15.67 -16.92 -8.19
CA HIS A 33 -16.99 -16.41 -7.82
C HIS A 33 -16.88 -15.10 -7.04
N GLN A 34 -17.97 -14.33 -7.05
CA GLN A 34 -18.08 -13.14 -6.21
C GLN A 34 -18.28 -13.54 -4.75
N LEU A 35 -17.66 -12.79 -3.84
CA LEU A 35 -17.88 -12.94 -2.41
C LEU A 35 -19.32 -12.57 -2.06
N SER A 36 -19.93 -13.32 -1.15
CA SER A 36 -21.28 -13.00 -0.67
C SER A 36 -21.26 -11.75 0.21
N ALA A 37 -22.41 -11.08 0.31
CA ALA A 37 -22.55 -9.94 1.23
C ALA A 37 -22.32 -10.35 2.69
N GLU A 38 -22.73 -11.56 3.06
CA GLU A 38 -22.48 -12.13 4.39
C GLU A 38 -20.97 -12.27 4.66
N PHE A 39 -20.22 -12.86 3.72
CA PHE A 39 -18.77 -12.97 3.82
C PHE A 39 -18.13 -11.58 4.00
N TYR A 40 -18.57 -10.61 3.21
CA TYR A 40 -18.05 -9.24 3.26
C TYR A 40 -18.33 -8.57 4.62
N ASN A 41 -19.54 -8.76 5.17
CA ASN A 41 -19.93 -8.19 6.46
C ASN A 41 -19.17 -8.80 7.64
N ILE A 42 -18.83 -10.09 7.56
CA ILE A 42 -18.06 -10.78 8.59
C ILE A 42 -16.58 -10.39 8.49
N TRP A 43 -15.99 -10.50 7.29
CA TRP A 43 -14.55 -10.48 7.15
C TRP A 43 -13.96 -9.17 6.68
N VAL A 44 -14.75 -8.24 6.13
CA VAL A 44 -14.20 -7.03 5.51
C VAL A 44 -14.62 -5.80 6.28
N VAL A 45 -15.93 -5.58 6.42
CA VAL A 45 -16.52 -4.37 7.02
C VAL A 45 -15.92 -4.00 8.37
N PRO A 46 -15.69 -4.94 9.32
CA PRO A 46 -15.18 -4.57 10.64
C PRO A 46 -13.74 -4.08 10.62
N TYR A 47 -12.95 -4.44 9.60
CA TYR A 47 -11.50 -4.37 9.67
C TYR A 47 -10.87 -3.38 8.68
N TYR A 48 -11.42 -3.27 7.47
CA TYR A 48 -10.71 -2.60 6.36
C TYR A 48 -10.43 -1.10 6.60
N MET A 49 -11.23 -0.45 7.46
CA MET A 49 -11.01 0.94 7.86
C MET A 49 -10.15 1.08 9.12
N GLY A 50 -9.91 0.02 9.88
CA GLY A 50 -9.19 0.08 11.16
C GLY A 50 -7.74 -0.40 11.05
N ILE A 51 -7.51 -1.50 10.32
CA ILE A 51 -6.18 -2.11 10.16
C ILE A 51 -5.17 -1.06 9.68
N GLY A 52 -4.04 -0.97 10.38
CA GLY A 52 -2.95 -0.09 10.00
C GLY A 52 -3.10 1.38 10.43
N LYS A 53 -4.21 1.77 11.09
CA LYS A 53 -4.38 3.14 11.60
C LYS A 53 -3.70 3.34 12.96
N TYR A 54 -3.11 4.52 13.13
CA TYR A 54 -2.63 5.00 14.43
C TYR A 54 -3.79 5.43 15.34
N GLY A 55 -3.64 5.19 16.64
CA GLY A 55 -4.49 5.76 17.69
C GLY A 55 -5.84 5.06 17.93
N ASP A 56 -6.28 4.18 17.03
CA ASP A 56 -7.41 3.29 17.23
C ASP A 56 -6.91 1.84 17.36
N THR A 57 -7.12 1.22 18.52
CA THR A 57 -6.73 -0.17 18.79
C THR A 57 -7.92 -1.11 18.84
N THR A 58 -9.15 -0.64 18.60
CA THR A 58 -10.36 -1.47 18.70
C THR A 58 -10.35 -2.63 17.71
N TRP A 59 -9.79 -2.39 16.52
CA TRP A 59 -9.60 -3.43 15.50
C TRP A 59 -8.64 -4.55 15.96
N ILE A 60 -7.67 -4.25 16.84
CA ILE A 60 -6.74 -5.25 17.39
C ILE A 60 -7.52 -6.25 18.24
N THR A 61 -8.36 -5.75 19.16
CA THR A 61 -9.22 -6.60 20.00
C THR A 61 -10.20 -7.41 19.16
N SER A 62 -10.82 -6.79 18.16
CA SER A 62 -11.72 -7.51 17.25
C SER A 62 -11.02 -8.65 16.50
N ILE A 63 -9.78 -8.44 16.02
CA ILE A 63 -8.99 -9.52 15.40
C ILE A 63 -8.63 -10.60 16.43
N GLN A 64 -8.27 -10.25 17.66
CA GLN A 64 -7.95 -11.24 18.70
C GLN A 64 -9.12 -12.20 18.97
N GLU A 65 -10.33 -11.67 19.04
CA GLU A 65 -11.56 -12.46 19.29
C GLU A 65 -11.85 -13.45 18.15
N HIS A 66 -11.62 -13.04 16.90
CA HIS A 66 -11.95 -13.84 15.70
C HIS A 66 -10.75 -14.56 15.09
N LYS A 67 -9.54 -14.40 15.65
CA LYS A 67 -8.28 -14.95 15.09
C LYS A 67 -8.36 -16.45 14.84
N ASN A 68 -9.07 -17.19 15.68
CA ASN A 68 -9.18 -18.65 15.55
C ASN A 68 -10.02 -19.07 14.35
N ASP A 69 -10.94 -18.22 13.91
CA ASP A 69 -11.83 -18.47 12.77
C ASP A 69 -11.19 -18.03 11.44
N ILE A 70 -10.12 -17.24 11.47
CA ILE A 70 -9.36 -16.87 10.28
C ILE A 70 -8.61 -18.11 9.77
N THR A 71 -9.05 -18.60 8.62
CA THR A 71 -8.43 -19.72 7.90
C THR A 71 -7.67 -19.24 6.67
N GLU A 72 -6.80 -20.11 6.14
CA GLU A 72 -6.11 -19.86 4.88
C GLU A 72 -7.10 -19.63 3.72
N GLU A 73 -8.17 -20.40 3.66
CA GLU A 73 -9.22 -20.29 2.65
C GLU A 73 -9.91 -18.91 2.68
N ILE A 74 -10.17 -18.37 3.87
CA ILE A 74 -10.68 -16.99 4.02
C ILE A 74 -9.67 -15.98 3.44
N CYS A 75 -8.38 -16.15 3.73
CA CYS A 75 -7.34 -15.27 3.20
C CYS A 75 -7.25 -15.35 1.67
N LEU A 76 -7.35 -16.56 1.10
CA LEU A 76 -7.37 -16.78 -0.34
C LEU A 76 -8.58 -16.09 -1.00
N GLN A 77 -9.77 -16.25 -0.43
CA GLN A 77 -10.99 -15.58 -0.93
C GLN A 77 -10.87 -14.05 -0.86
N LEU A 78 -10.29 -13.51 0.21
CA LEU A 78 -10.07 -12.07 0.36
C LEU A 78 -9.03 -11.53 -0.64
N LEU A 79 -7.92 -12.23 -0.85
CA LEU A 79 -6.87 -11.83 -1.78
C LEU A 79 -7.30 -11.98 -3.25
N GLY A 80 -8.14 -12.98 -3.54
CA GLY A 80 -8.63 -13.26 -4.89
C GLY A 80 -9.73 -12.30 -5.37
N ASP A 81 -10.32 -11.52 -4.48
CA ASP A 81 -11.28 -10.48 -4.85
C ASP A 81 -10.55 -9.23 -5.40
N PHE A 82 -11.05 -8.68 -6.50
CA PHE A 82 -10.45 -7.51 -7.14
C PHE A 82 -10.99 -6.24 -6.47
N ASN A 83 -10.60 -6.02 -5.22
CA ASN A 83 -11.01 -4.88 -4.41
C ASN A 83 -9.93 -4.59 -3.36
N TRP A 84 -9.52 -3.33 -3.21
CA TRP A 84 -8.48 -3.00 -2.24
C TRP A 84 -8.84 -3.36 -0.79
N ARG A 85 -10.12 -3.27 -0.42
CA ARG A 85 -10.58 -3.51 0.95
C ARG A 85 -10.41 -4.97 1.35
N THR A 86 -10.79 -5.87 0.45
CA THR A 86 -10.69 -7.31 0.68
C THR A 86 -9.23 -7.75 0.69
N ARG A 87 -8.43 -7.30 -0.29
CA ARG A 87 -7.00 -7.64 -0.33
C ARG A 87 -6.22 -7.10 0.87
N LEU A 88 -6.58 -5.91 1.38
CA LEU A 88 -6.00 -5.33 2.59
C LEU A 88 -6.20 -6.25 3.79
N VAL A 89 -7.44 -6.65 4.05
CA VAL A 89 -7.76 -7.55 5.15
C VAL A 89 -7.08 -8.91 4.94
N GLY A 90 -7.18 -9.49 3.75
CA GLY A 90 -6.59 -10.80 3.44
C GLY A 90 -5.08 -10.85 3.66
N SER A 91 -4.36 -9.80 3.25
CA SER A 91 -2.91 -9.69 3.47
C SER A 91 -2.58 -9.59 4.96
N TYR A 92 -3.34 -8.80 5.71
CA TYR A 92 -3.09 -8.63 7.14
C TYR A 92 -3.41 -9.91 7.92
N PHE A 93 -4.51 -10.59 7.59
CA PHE A 93 -4.89 -11.87 8.18
C PHE A 93 -3.85 -12.97 7.91
N ALA A 94 -3.27 -13.01 6.70
CA ALA A 94 -2.17 -13.91 6.40
C ALA A 94 -0.98 -13.71 7.36
N ALA A 95 -0.64 -12.46 7.70
CA ALA A 95 0.40 -12.16 8.69
C ALA A 95 -0.01 -12.60 10.11
N VAL A 96 -1.23 -12.25 10.56
CA VAL A 96 -1.77 -12.64 11.88
C VAL A 96 -1.75 -14.17 12.08
N LYS A 97 -1.94 -14.95 11.02
CA LYS A 97 -1.97 -16.41 11.08
C LYS A 97 -0.66 -17.10 10.70
N GLY A 98 0.35 -16.36 10.24
CA GLY A 98 1.62 -16.93 9.80
C GLY A 98 1.51 -17.76 8.52
N TYR A 99 0.58 -17.43 7.61
CA TYR A 99 0.36 -18.15 6.35
C TYR A 99 1.40 -17.78 5.28
N ASN A 100 2.65 -18.17 5.50
CA ASN A 100 3.79 -17.89 4.63
C ASN A 100 3.61 -18.41 3.19
N GLN A 101 2.80 -19.45 2.99
CA GLN A 101 2.44 -19.97 1.67
C GLN A 101 1.74 -18.93 0.78
N LEU A 102 1.17 -17.87 1.36
CA LEU A 102 0.51 -16.78 0.63
C LEU A 102 1.47 -15.65 0.20
N ILE A 103 2.77 -15.72 0.52
CA ILE A 103 3.78 -14.71 0.16
C ILE A 103 3.79 -14.43 -1.35
N ASP A 104 3.68 -15.46 -2.19
CA ASP A 104 3.67 -15.29 -3.66
C ASP A 104 2.47 -14.49 -4.15
N ILE A 105 1.31 -14.73 -3.57
CA ILE A 105 0.06 -14.05 -3.93
C ILE A 105 0.18 -12.57 -3.55
N ILE A 106 0.59 -12.30 -2.30
CA ILE A 106 0.73 -10.96 -1.75
C ILE A 106 1.82 -10.17 -2.50
N GLY A 107 2.99 -10.78 -2.70
CA GLY A 107 4.09 -10.19 -3.46
C GLY A 107 3.71 -9.89 -4.91
N THR A 108 2.94 -10.77 -5.55
CA THR A 108 2.44 -10.52 -6.91
C THR A 108 1.43 -9.38 -6.95
N HIS A 109 0.52 -9.28 -5.98
CA HIS A 109 -0.39 -8.15 -5.87
C HIS A 109 0.34 -6.82 -5.64
N LEU A 110 1.38 -6.82 -4.80
CA LEU A 110 2.25 -5.67 -4.61
C LEU A 110 2.89 -5.23 -5.93
N LEU A 111 3.55 -6.15 -6.64
CA LEU A 111 4.21 -5.86 -7.92
C LEU A 111 3.25 -5.31 -8.98
N LYS A 112 2.03 -5.85 -9.05
CA LYS A 112 1.06 -5.40 -10.06
C LYS A 112 0.43 -4.05 -9.71
N SER A 113 0.30 -3.71 -8.43
CA SER A 113 -0.24 -2.42 -7.94
C SER A 113 -1.57 -2.05 -8.61
N GLU A 114 -2.50 -3.01 -8.68
CA GLU A 114 -3.73 -2.88 -9.48
C GLU A 114 -4.83 -2.06 -8.81
N VAL A 115 -4.77 -1.89 -7.48
CA VAL A 115 -5.77 -1.21 -6.65
C VAL A 115 -5.08 -0.34 -5.60
N CYS A 116 -5.70 0.77 -5.22
CA CYS A 116 -5.15 1.75 -4.28
C CYS A 116 -5.21 1.30 -2.81
N TYR A 117 -4.59 2.07 -1.90
CA TYR A 117 -4.69 1.94 -0.44
C TYR A 117 -4.23 0.62 0.20
N VAL A 118 -3.54 -0.26 -0.53
CA VAL A 118 -3.18 -1.59 -0.01
C VAL A 118 -1.69 -1.92 -0.12
N GLY A 119 -0.91 -1.18 -0.93
CA GLY A 119 0.50 -1.50 -1.13
C GLY A 119 1.32 -1.46 0.17
N HIS A 120 1.07 -0.48 1.04
CA HIS A 120 1.70 -0.42 2.37
C HIS A 120 1.38 -1.63 3.26
N ILE A 121 0.17 -2.21 3.17
CA ILE A 121 -0.17 -3.43 3.93
C ILE A 121 0.48 -4.67 3.33
N TYR A 122 0.60 -4.77 2.00
CA TYR A 122 1.43 -5.83 1.42
C TYR A 122 2.88 -5.72 1.87
N ALA A 123 3.44 -4.50 1.88
CA ALA A 123 4.80 -4.25 2.34
C ALA A 123 4.99 -4.63 3.81
N LEU A 124 4.05 -4.25 4.68
CA LEU A 124 4.00 -4.65 6.09
C LEU A 124 3.94 -6.16 6.27
N THR A 125 3.05 -6.85 5.57
CA THR A 125 2.93 -8.31 5.64
C THR A 125 4.22 -9.01 5.18
N LEU A 126 4.82 -8.56 4.07
CA LEU A 126 6.09 -9.12 3.58
C LEU A 126 7.23 -8.86 4.57
N ALA A 127 7.29 -7.66 5.16
CA ALA A 127 8.26 -7.33 6.20
C ALA A 127 8.07 -8.18 7.47
N PHE A 128 6.83 -8.42 7.88
CA PHE A 128 6.51 -9.32 8.99
C PHE A 128 7.00 -10.75 8.74
N PHE A 129 6.78 -11.28 7.54
CA PHE A 129 7.28 -12.62 7.21
C PHE A 129 8.80 -12.70 7.14
N ASN A 130 9.49 -11.59 6.84
CA ASN A 130 10.95 -11.47 6.81
C ASN A 130 11.68 -12.67 6.15
N THR A 131 11.17 -13.12 5.00
CA THR A 131 11.81 -14.18 4.22
C THR A 131 12.66 -13.59 3.10
N GLU A 132 13.61 -14.36 2.58
CA GLU A 132 14.36 -13.98 1.38
C GLU A 132 13.40 -13.61 0.23
N LYS A 133 12.31 -14.36 0.08
CA LYS A 133 11.29 -14.14 -0.93
C LYS A 133 10.54 -12.82 -0.71
N SER A 134 10.21 -12.49 0.54
CA SER A 134 9.62 -11.21 0.90
C SER A 134 10.51 -10.04 0.47
N ILE A 135 11.81 -10.11 0.81
CA ILE A 135 12.80 -9.09 0.44
C ILE A 135 12.90 -8.96 -1.08
N GLN A 136 12.91 -10.07 -1.83
CA GLN A 136 12.94 -10.07 -3.29
C GLN A 136 11.72 -9.37 -3.91
N TYR A 137 10.52 -9.52 -3.32
CA TYR A 137 9.33 -8.81 -3.80
C TYR A 137 9.41 -7.31 -3.58
N LEU A 138 9.83 -6.87 -2.38
CA LEU A 138 10.03 -5.45 -2.06
C LEU A 138 11.11 -4.83 -2.98
N ASP A 139 12.21 -5.55 -3.18
CA ASP A 139 13.30 -5.15 -4.06
C ASP A 139 12.84 -4.95 -5.52
N ARG A 140 12.15 -5.94 -6.08
CA ARG A 140 11.62 -5.90 -7.45
C ARG A 140 10.62 -4.77 -7.63
N TYR A 141 9.80 -4.50 -6.62
CA TYR A 141 8.89 -3.37 -6.62
C TYR A 141 9.67 -2.05 -6.73
N LEU A 142 10.63 -1.81 -5.85
CA LEU A 142 11.40 -0.57 -5.81
C LEU A 142 12.23 -0.35 -7.09
N ALA A 143 12.85 -1.41 -7.60
CA ALA A 143 13.63 -1.37 -8.83
C ALA A 143 12.83 -0.81 -10.02
N TYR A 144 11.52 -1.07 -10.07
CA TYR A 144 10.64 -0.54 -11.10
C TYR A 144 9.98 0.78 -10.69
N TYR A 145 9.28 0.82 -9.55
CA TYR A 145 8.37 1.92 -9.22
C TYR A 145 9.07 3.20 -8.77
N LEU A 146 10.35 3.14 -8.34
CA LEU A 146 11.15 4.35 -8.13
C LEU A 146 11.49 5.06 -9.46
N THR A 147 11.40 4.36 -10.60
CA THR A 147 11.56 4.99 -11.92
C THR A 147 10.28 5.69 -12.42
N LYS A 148 9.21 5.67 -11.62
CA LYS A 148 7.86 6.12 -11.98
C LYS A 148 7.36 7.22 -11.04
N PRO A 149 8.01 8.41 -11.03
CA PRO A 149 7.60 9.53 -10.18
C PRO A 149 6.19 10.06 -10.50
N GLU A 150 5.56 9.65 -11.59
CA GLU A 150 4.16 9.95 -11.93
C GLU A 150 3.13 9.05 -11.25
N LEU A 151 3.53 7.87 -10.74
CA LEU A 151 2.60 6.90 -10.16
C LEU A 151 2.55 7.05 -8.64
N TYR A 152 1.51 7.71 -8.11
CA TYR A 152 1.26 7.93 -6.67
C TYR A 152 0.83 6.64 -5.94
N PHE A 153 1.77 5.70 -5.84
CA PHE A 153 1.62 4.41 -5.15
C PHE A 153 2.40 4.42 -3.83
N ASP A 154 2.64 3.24 -3.27
CA ASP A 154 3.24 3.02 -1.95
C ASP A 154 4.79 2.92 -2.01
N GLN A 155 5.47 3.66 -2.89
CA GLN A 155 6.94 3.60 -3.03
C GLN A 155 7.69 3.90 -1.73
N LYS A 156 7.22 4.90 -0.97
CA LYS A 156 7.80 5.25 0.32
C LYS A 156 7.65 4.10 1.31
N ASP A 157 6.43 3.58 1.46
CA ASP A 157 6.16 2.50 2.40
C ASP A 157 7.02 1.27 2.08
N VAL A 158 7.17 0.89 0.81
CA VAL A 158 8.03 -0.24 0.41
C VAL A 158 9.52 0.03 0.69
N MET A 159 9.98 1.27 0.52
CA MET A 159 11.36 1.66 0.85
C MET A 159 11.59 1.58 2.36
N GLU A 160 10.64 2.05 3.16
CA GLU A 160 10.69 1.99 4.62
C GLU A 160 10.59 0.55 5.15
N ALA A 161 9.82 -0.32 4.49
CA ALA A 161 9.79 -1.75 4.78
C ALA A 161 11.18 -2.40 4.59
N LEU A 162 11.85 -2.09 3.48
CA LEU A 162 13.16 -2.67 3.17
C LEU A 162 14.23 -2.14 4.14
N LEU A 163 14.18 -0.85 4.49
CA LEU A 163 15.04 -0.26 5.52
C LEU A 163 14.84 -0.90 6.90
N PHE A 164 13.58 -1.17 7.26
CA PHE A 164 13.27 -1.90 8.49
C PHE A 164 13.91 -3.28 8.48
N LEU A 165 13.80 -4.03 7.38
CA LEU A 165 14.39 -5.37 7.26
C LEU A 165 15.92 -5.34 7.30
N ASP A 166 16.54 -4.33 6.70
CA ASP A 166 17.99 -4.13 6.78
C ASP A 166 18.47 -3.92 8.21
N LYS A 167 17.73 -3.11 9.00
CA LYS A 167 17.97 -2.93 10.44
C LYS A 167 17.82 -4.24 11.22
N GLN A 168 16.79 -5.04 10.91
CA GLN A 168 16.55 -6.32 11.60
C GLN A 168 17.59 -7.39 11.26
N ASN A 169 17.98 -7.48 9.98
CA ASN A 169 18.81 -8.57 9.47
C ASN A 169 20.30 -8.22 9.39
N GLY A 170 20.68 -6.96 9.63
CA GLY A 170 22.06 -6.49 9.44
C GLY A 170 22.50 -6.50 7.98
N THR A 171 21.57 -6.27 7.04
CA THR A 171 21.82 -6.28 5.60
C THR A 171 21.77 -4.86 5.01
N PRO A 172 22.32 -4.64 3.79
CA PRO A 172 22.21 -3.36 3.09
C PRO A 172 21.37 -3.44 1.80
N ASN A 173 20.25 -4.16 1.80
CA ASN A 173 19.41 -4.35 0.61
C ASN A 173 18.80 -3.05 0.07
N SER A 174 18.52 -2.06 0.92
CA SER A 174 17.99 -0.75 0.53
C SER A 174 19.04 0.13 -0.14
N ALA A 175 20.33 -0.09 0.12
CA ALA A 175 21.42 0.79 -0.32
C ALA A 175 21.46 0.94 -1.86
N LYS A 176 21.18 -0.13 -2.60
CA LYS A 176 21.11 -0.10 -4.08
C LYS A 176 19.97 0.77 -4.64
N HIS A 177 18.99 1.14 -3.81
CA HIS A 177 17.85 1.97 -4.22
C HIS A 177 18.03 3.44 -3.89
N GLU A 178 19.05 3.83 -3.12
CA GLU A 178 19.21 5.22 -2.63
C GLU A 178 19.23 6.27 -3.74
N ASP A 179 19.96 6.02 -4.82
CA ASP A 179 20.05 6.96 -5.93
C ASP A 179 18.75 7.03 -6.74
N SER A 180 18.06 5.89 -6.89
CA SER A 180 16.73 5.85 -7.49
C SER A 180 15.70 6.58 -6.63
N TRP A 181 15.79 6.45 -5.30
CA TRP A 181 14.95 7.18 -4.34
C TRP A 181 15.14 8.69 -4.45
N LYS A 182 16.40 9.18 -4.47
CA LYS A 182 16.68 10.62 -4.65
C LYS A 182 16.08 11.15 -5.96
N LYS A 183 16.29 10.44 -7.07
CA LYS A 183 15.74 10.80 -8.39
C LYS A 183 14.21 10.78 -8.41
N PHE A 184 13.61 9.80 -7.75
CA PHE A 184 12.16 9.69 -7.58
C PHE A 184 11.61 10.92 -6.87
N GLN A 185 12.19 11.31 -5.73
CA GLN A 185 11.77 12.48 -4.96
C GLN A 185 11.92 13.78 -5.76
N ASP A 186 13.04 13.97 -6.46
CA ASP A 186 13.22 15.16 -7.29
C ASP A 186 12.19 15.20 -8.45
N GLY A 187 11.88 14.04 -9.04
CA GLY A 187 10.83 13.91 -10.06
C GLY A 187 9.44 14.26 -9.53
N ARG A 188 9.08 13.73 -8.35
CA ARG A 188 7.82 14.02 -7.64
C ARG A 188 7.68 15.50 -7.32
N ASN A 189 8.68 16.07 -6.67
CA ASN A 189 8.69 17.50 -6.30
C ASN A 189 8.51 18.40 -7.53
N LYS A 190 9.11 18.03 -8.67
CA LYS A 190 8.92 18.77 -9.92
C LYS A 190 7.47 18.68 -10.43
N GLN A 191 6.86 17.50 -10.37
CA GLN A 191 5.46 17.31 -10.79
C GLN A 191 4.50 18.06 -9.88
N ASP A 192 4.67 17.98 -8.56
CA ASP A 192 3.83 18.69 -7.59
C ASP A 192 3.90 20.20 -7.79
N LYS A 193 5.11 20.75 -8.01
CA LYS A 193 5.29 22.17 -8.34
C LYS A 193 4.56 22.55 -9.63
N ASN A 194 4.71 21.79 -10.70
CA ASN A 194 4.02 22.06 -11.96
C ASN A 194 2.49 22.01 -11.80
N TYR A 195 1.98 21.08 -11.00
CA TYR A 195 0.55 20.98 -10.69
C TYR A 195 0.05 22.19 -9.90
N LEU A 196 0.76 22.58 -8.84
CA LEU A 196 0.44 23.76 -8.02
C LEU A 196 0.49 25.06 -8.83
N GLU A 197 1.50 25.23 -9.70
CA GLU A 197 1.58 26.37 -10.62
C GLU A 197 0.39 26.42 -11.58
N GLY A 198 0.01 25.26 -12.16
CA GLY A 198 -1.16 25.14 -13.03
C GLY A 198 -2.47 25.49 -12.32
N LEU A 199 -2.67 24.93 -11.12
CA LEU A 199 -3.84 25.22 -10.28
C LEU A 199 -3.90 26.70 -9.88
N THR A 200 -2.75 27.27 -9.50
CA THR A 200 -2.59 28.69 -9.20
C THR A 200 -3.02 29.57 -10.37
N ASN A 201 -2.54 29.26 -11.58
CA ASN A 201 -2.90 30.01 -12.78
C ASN A 201 -4.38 29.88 -13.12
N MET A 202 -4.98 28.70 -12.92
CA MET A 202 -6.44 28.53 -13.05
C MET A 202 -7.18 29.41 -12.03
N LEU A 203 -6.81 29.34 -10.75
CA LEU A 203 -7.48 30.09 -9.67
C LEU A 203 -7.34 31.60 -9.81
N LYS A 204 -6.22 32.12 -10.34
CA LYS A 204 -6.04 33.55 -10.65
C LYS A 204 -7.14 34.09 -11.55
N ASN A 205 -7.61 33.28 -12.50
CA ASN A 205 -8.70 33.64 -13.40
C ASN A 205 -10.08 33.68 -12.73
N PHE A 206 -10.23 33.06 -11.55
CA PHE A 206 -11.52 32.97 -10.84
C PHE A 206 -11.61 33.84 -9.59
N VAL A 207 -10.51 34.04 -8.84
CA VAL A 207 -10.54 34.63 -7.48
C VAL A 207 -9.69 35.92 -7.37
N GLY A 208 -8.91 36.28 -8.39
CA GLY A 208 -8.04 37.46 -8.40
C GLY A 208 -6.69 37.25 -7.71
N GLU A 209 -5.66 37.98 -8.14
CA GLU A 209 -4.24 37.70 -7.80
C GLU A 209 -3.88 37.88 -6.32
N LYS A 210 -4.57 38.76 -5.60
CA LYS A 210 -4.18 39.18 -4.24
C LYS A 210 -4.44 38.11 -3.18
N THR A 211 -5.51 37.32 -3.33
CA THR A 211 -5.91 36.25 -2.40
C THR A 211 -5.01 35.01 -2.51
N ILE A 212 -4.35 34.83 -3.66
CA ILE A 212 -3.54 33.64 -3.98
C ILE A 212 -2.10 33.78 -3.44
N ALA A 213 -1.53 35.00 -3.48
CA ALA A 213 -0.19 35.26 -2.94
C ALA A 213 -0.08 35.01 -1.42
N GLU A 214 -1.17 35.22 -0.68
CA GLU A 214 -1.24 34.95 0.77
C GLU A 214 -1.32 33.45 1.09
N HIS A 215 -1.86 32.61 0.18
CA HIS A 215 -1.96 31.15 0.36
C HIS A 215 -0.72 30.39 -0.14
N LEU A 216 -0.07 30.85 -1.21
CA LEU A 216 1.12 30.17 -1.77
C LEU A 216 2.36 30.26 -0.87
N THR A 217 2.53 31.38 -0.16
CA THR A 217 3.71 31.63 0.68
C THR A 217 3.79 30.74 1.93
N SER A 218 2.70 30.06 2.31
CA SER A 218 2.67 29.07 3.37
C SER A 218 2.98 27.64 2.87
N GLU A 219 2.59 27.29 1.64
CA GLU A 219 2.85 25.96 1.04
C GLU A 219 4.22 25.83 0.37
N GLU A 220 4.74 26.88 -0.29
CA GLU A 220 6.08 26.88 -0.91
C GLU A 220 7.21 26.62 0.10
N LYS A 221 6.96 26.89 1.39
CA LYS A 221 7.89 26.61 2.50
C LYS A 221 7.94 25.12 2.87
N ASN A 222 6.96 24.33 2.45
CA ASN A 222 6.89 22.90 2.68
C ASN A 222 7.43 22.14 1.48
N ASN A 223 8.71 22.37 1.15
CA ASN A 223 9.49 21.50 0.27
C ASN A 223 9.81 20.22 1.07
N ILE A 224 8.78 19.44 1.42
CA ILE A 224 8.90 18.25 2.27
C ILE A 224 9.51 17.16 1.39
N ARG A 225 10.85 17.13 1.32
CA ARG A 225 11.53 15.87 1.05
C ARG A 225 11.03 14.90 2.12
N GLU A 226 10.25 13.92 1.69
CA GLU A 226 9.78 12.89 2.60
C GLU A 226 10.99 12.19 3.21
N THR A 227 11.14 12.32 4.52
CA THR A 227 12.19 11.63 5.26
C THR A 227 11.75 10.19 5.46
N LEU A 228 12.56 9.25 4.97
CA LEU A 228 12.38 7.82 5.23
C LEU A 228 12.56 7.57 6.73
N ASN A 229 11.64 6.83 7.33
CA ASN A 229 11.73 6.39 8.71
C ASN A 229 11.07 5.02 8.87
N THR A 230 11.45 4.26 9.90
CA THR A 230 10.91 2.90 10.12
C THR A 230 9.86 2.86 11.23
N ALA A 231 9.42 4.00 11.77
CA ALA A 231 8.60 4.03 12.99
C ALA A 231 7.27 3.27 12.81
N TYR A 232 6.62 3.42 11.65
CA TYR A 232 5.44 2.63 11.29
C TYR A 232 5.69 1.13 11.39
N TYR A 233 6.76 0.64 10.79
CA TYR A 233 7.11 -0.77 10.82
C TYR A 233 7.54 -1.22 12.23
N ASP A 234 8.32 -0.42 12.94
CA ASP A 234 8.74 -0.70 14.32
C ASP A 234 7.54 -0.89 15.27
N ASP A 235 6.43 -0.19 15.04
CA ASP A 235 5.21 -0.30 15.86
C ASP A 235 4.27 -1.40 15.36
N HIS A 236 3.96 -1.43 14.06
CA HIS A 236 2.98 -2.36 13.50
C HIS A 236 3.48 -3.80 13.45
N ILE A 237 4.79 -4.03 13.34
CA ILE A 237 5.37 -5.38 13.46
C ILE A 237 5.19 -5.93 14.87
N LYS A 238 5.36 -5.13 15.92
CA LYS A 238 5.10 -5.56 17.32
C LYS A 238 3.64 -5.93 17.54
N ILE A 239 2.73 -5.16 16.95
CA ILE A 239 1.30 -5.48 16.97
C ILE A 239 1.05 -6.83 16.29
N LEU A 240 1.63 -7.05 15.11
CA LEU A 240 1.51 -8.33 14.40
C LEU A 240 2.15 -9.51 15.15
N GLN A 241 3.30 -9.32 15.80
CA GLN A 241 3.92 -10.34 16.66
C GLN A 241 2.99 -10.74 17.82
N THR A 242 2.42 -9.73 18.50
CA THR A 242 1.43 -9.93 19.57
C THR A 242 0.19 -10.67 19.04
N LEU A 243 -0.32 -10.25 17.88
CA LEU A 243 -1.49 -10.87 17.26
C LEU A 243 -1.20 -12.27 16.74
N SER A 244 0.02 -12.58 16.31
CA SER A 244 0.39 -13.88 15.73
C SER A 244 0.81 -14.92 16.77
N ASN A 245 1.10 -14.50 18.01
CA ASN A 245 1.76 -15.32 19.04
C ASN A 245 3.17 -15.77 18.61
N VAL A 246 3.86 -14.94 17.83
CA VAL A 246 5.26 -15.14 17.45
C VAL A 246 6.09 -14.17 18.28
N ASP A 247 6.96 -14.71 19.12
CA ASP A 247 7.96 -13.95 19.89
C ASP A 247 9.11 -13.44 18.98
#